data_AF-A0A059FNH6-F1
#
_entry.id   AF-A0A059FNH6-F1
#
_cell.length_a   1.000
_cell.length_b   1.000
_cell.length_c   1.000
_cell.angle_alpha   90.00
_cell.angle_beta   90.00
_cell.angle_gamma   90.00
#
_symmetry.space_group_name_H-M   'P 1'
#
loop_
_entity.id
_entity.type
_entity.pdbx_description
1 polymer ?
#
loop_
_entity_poly.entity_id
_entity_poly.type
_entity_poly.pdbx_seq_one_letter_code
_entity_poly.pdbx_strand_id
1 'polypeptide(L)'
;MNPVDISILVGMALASHILSTLIIRLGIPKLKSGDAPATGDGALPESTKGRVFDLGSTGFWIGLCETLLIFILVSAQQFSALAIIIGVKQFVRSDKIQQNPSYYLLGTLCNLTIATLFALTANQLTALY
;
A
#
# COMPACT_ATOMS: atom_id res chain seq x y z
N MET A 1 -17.44 -4.28 19.72
CA MET A 1 -16.10 -3.68 19.56
C MET A 1 -16.00 -2.57 20.57
N ASN A 2 -15.11 -2.74 21.52
CA ASN A 2 -14.85 -1.77 22.58
C ASN A 2 -14.02 -0.60 22.01
N PRO A 3 -13.98 0.56 22.67
CA PRO A 3 -13.20 1.71 22.20
C PRO A 3 -11.70 1.39 22.05
N VAL A 4 -11.19 0.43 22.84
CA VAL A 4 -9.82 -0.07 22.73
C VAL A 4 -9.59 -0.78 21.39
N ASP A 5 -10.49 -1.67 20.98
CA ASP A 5 -10.40 -2.39 19.70
C ASP A 5 -10.36 -1.44 18.51
N ILE A 6 -11.22 -0.42 18.53
CA ILE A 6 -11.28 0.60 17.50
C ILE A 6 -9.95 1.36 17.44
N SER A 7 -9.40 1.71 18.61
CA SER A 7 -8.12 2.41 18.70
C SER A 7 -6.96 1.56 18.16
N ILE A 8 -6.95 0.25 18.46
CA ILE A 8 -5.96 -0.70 17.94
C ILE A 8 -6.06 -0.80 16.42
N LEU A 9 -7.27 -1.02 15.88
CA LEU A 9 -7.47 -1.16 14.44
C LEU A 9 -7.08 0.10 13.68
N VAL A 10 -7.53 1.27 14.12
CA VAL A 10 -7.18 2.55 13.50
C VAL A 10 -5.69 2.84 13.61
N GLY A 11 -5.10 2.63 14.79
CA GLY A 11 -3.66 2.83 15.01
C GLY A 11 -2.81 1.95 14.11
N MET A 12 -3.14 0.66 14.01
CA MET A 12 -2.43 -0.29 13.15
C MET A 12 -2.62 0.02 11.66
N ALA A 13 -3.82 0.44 11.24
CA ALA A 13 -4.08 0.85 9.86
C ALA A 13 -3.22 2.05 9.46
N LEU A 14 -3.19 3.10 10.29
CA LEU A 14 -2.38 4.29 10.03
C LEU A 14 -0.88 3.98 10.05
N ALA A 15 -0.41 3.21 11.05
CA ALA A 15 0.98 2.80 11.13
C ALA A 15 1.41 2.00 9.89
N SER A 16 0.58 1.05 9.43
CA SER A 16 0.86 0.26 8.24
C SER A 16 0.91 1.12 6.97
N HIS A 17 0.00 2.10 6.84
CA HIS A 17 -0.04 2.99 5.70
C HIS A 17 1.19 3.91 5.63
N ILE A 18 1.60 4.47 6.77
CA ILE A 18 2.81 5.29 6.91
C ILE A 18 4.05 4.45 6.57
N LEU A 19 4.17 3.27 7.17
CA LEU A 19 5.30 2.37 6.94
C LEU A 19 5.40 1.93 5.48
N SER A 20 4.28 1.53 4.88
CA SER A 20 4.23 1.16 3.46
C SER A 20 4.61 2.35 2.57
N THR A 21 4.06 3.53 2.81
CA THR A 21 4.36 4.73 2.03
C THR A 21 5.85 5.09 2.12
N LEU A 22 6.45 4.99 3.30
CA LEU A 22 7.88 5.21 3.51
C LEU A 22 8.72 4.19 2.73
N ILE A 23 8.43 2.90 2.86
CA ILE A 23 9.19 1.84 2.17
C ILE A 23 9.05 1.98 0.64
N ILE A 24 7.86 2.25 0.13
CA ILE A 24 7.60 2.38 -1.31
C ILE A 24 8.32 3.61 -1.86
N ARG A 25 8.20 4.77 -1.20
CA ARG A 25 8.74 6.03 -1.73
C ARG A 25 10.22 6.25 -1.44
N LEU A 26 10.79 5.62 -0.41
CA LEU A 26 12.23 5.72 -0.10
C LEU A 26 13.03 4.50 -0.59
N GLY A 27 12.43 3.32 -0.58
CA GLY A 27 13.10 2.06 -0.90
C GLY A 27 13.12 1.77 -2.40
N ILE A 28 11.97 1.82 -3.07
CA ILE A 28 11.88 1.42 -4.49
C ILE A 28 12.76 2.28 -5.42
N PRO A 29 12.83 3.63 -5.27
CA PRO A 29 13.72 4.43 -6.10
C PRO A 29 15.20 4.04 -5.99
N LYS A 30 15.63 3.49 -4.84
CA LYS A 30 17.00 3.01 -4.64
C LYS A 30 17.29 1.66 -5.30
N LEU A 31 16.25 0.93 -5.72
CA LEU A 31 16.38 -0.35 -6.42
C LEU A 31 16.51 -0.17 -7.95
N LYS A 32 16.44 1.07 -8.47
CA LYS A 32 16.51 1.42 -9.91
C LYS A 32 17.92 1.25 -10.52
N SER A 33 18.71 0.29 -10.05
CA SER A 33 20.05 -0.02 -10.59
C SER A 33 20.05 -1.22 -11.55
N GLY A 34 18.89 -1.84 -11.83
CA GLY A 34 18.79 -3.11 -12.58
C GLY A 34 18.35 -3.01 -14.04
N ASP A 35 17.15 -2.49 -14.33
CA ASP A 35 16.48 -2.80 -15.62
C ASP A 35 15.62 -1.66 -16.24
N ALA A 36 16.08 -0.39 -16.25
CA ALA A 36 15.34 0.66 -16.98
C ALA A 36 16.26 1.55 -17.85
N PRO A 37 15.92 1.79 -19.13
CA PRO A 37 16.64 2.72 -19.98
C PRO A 37 16.57 4.13 -19.40
N ALA A 38 17.67 4.87 -19.56
CA ALA A 38 17.86 6.21 -19.08
C ALA A 38 16.93 7.20 -19.81
N THR A 39 15.75 7.46 -19.26
CA THR A 39 15.08 8.76 -19.43
C THR A 39 15.16 9.50 -18.10
N GLY A 40 15.74 10.71 -18.19
CA GLY A 40 16.19 11.53 -17.08
C GLY A 40 15.15 11.88 -16.03
N ASP A 41 15.70 12.31 -14.90
CA ASP A 41 15.09 12.62 -13.61
C ASP A 41 14.55 11.43 -12.82
N GLY A 42 15.13 11.23 -11.64
CA GLY A 42 14.63 10.34 -10.59
C GLY A 42 13.30 10.79 -9.95
N ALA A 43 12.47 11.49 -10.72
CA ALA A 43 11.13 11.89 -10.34
C ALA A 43 10.19 10.68 -10.44
N LEU A 44 9.54 10.36 -9.33
CA LEU A 44 8.45 9.38 -9.28
C LEU A 44 7.35 9.78 -10.30
N PRO A 45 6.82 8.85 -11.12
CA PRO A 45 5.95 9.17 -12.26
C PRO A 45 4.64 9.91 -11.92
N GLU A 46 4.25 9.94 -10.64
CA GLU A 46 3.05 10.66 -10.16
C GLU A 46 3.30 11.53 -8.91
N SER A 47 4.55 11.71 -8.47
CA SER A 47 4.86 12.60 -7.33
C SER A 47 5.35 13.94 -7.86
N THR A 48 4.47 14.94 -7.91
CA THR A 48 4.74 16.28 -8.46
C THR A 48 5.73 17.11 -7.64
N LYS A 49 6.22 16.59 -6.52
CA LYS A 49 7.30 17.17 -5.71
C LYS A 49 7.97 16.02 -4.98
N GLY A 50 9.27 16.09 -4.70
CA GLY A 50 10.04 15.07 -3.97
C GLY A 50 9.62 14.86 -2.49
N ARG A 51 8.34 15.00 -2.16
CA ARG A 51 7.78 14.75 -0.83
C ARG A 51 7.30 13.31 -0.71
N VAL A 52 7.68 12.68 0.39
CA VAL A 52 7.22 11.33 0.76
C VAL A 52 5.70 11.33 1.01
N PHE A 53 5.16 12.38 1.61
CA PHE A 53 3.71 12.51 1.81
C PHE A 53 3.19 13.65 0.93
N ASP A 54 2.65 13.28 -0.22
CA ASP A 54 1.97 14.21 -1.12
C ASP A 54 0.46 13.96 -1.06
N LEU A 55 -0.22 14.71 -0.19
CA LEU A 55 -1.68 14.65 -0.02
C LEU A 55 -2.43 15.12 -1.28
N GLY A 56 -1.77 15.81 -2.21
CA GLY A 56 -2.35 16.17 -3.51
C GLY A 56 -2.24 15.05 -4.55
N SER A 57 -1.45 14.01 -4.29
CA SER A 57 -1.23 12.92 -5.25
C SER A 57 -2.38 11.90 -5.21
N THR A 58 -2.99 11.62 -6.37
CA THR A 58 -4.00 10.57 -6.51
C THR A 58 -3.48 9.21 -6.04
N GLY A 59 -2.19 8.92 -6.29
CA GLY A 59 -1.54 7.69 -5.85
C GLY A 59 -1.52 7.51 -4.32
N PHE A 60 -1.40 8.59 -3.54
CA PHE A 60 -1.47 8.53 -2.08
C PHE A 60 -2.87 8.08 -1.61
N TRP A 61 -3.93 8.72 -2.13
CA TRP A 61 -5.31 8.38 -1.78
C TRP A 61 -5.69 6.96 -2.21
N ILE A 62 -5.27 6.53 -3.40
CA ILE A 62 -5.44 5.13 -3.84
C ILE A 62 -4.75 4.17 -2.87
N GLY A 63 -3.52 4.48 -2.45
CA GLY A 63 -2.79 3.67 -1.47
C GLY A 63 -3.50 3.58 -0.13
N LEU A 64 -4.03 4.70 0.37
CA LEU A 64 -4.78 4.77 1.63
C LEU A 64 -6.07 3.95 1.55
N CYS A 65 -6.86 4.12 0.48
CA CYS A 65 -8.07 3.33 0.27
C CYS A 65 -7.78 1.83 0.19
N GLU A 66 -6.67 1.43 -0.46
CA GLU A 66 -6.26 0.03 -0.49
C GLU A 66 -5.91 -0.49 0.91
N THR A 67 -5.13 0.25 1.70
CA THR A 67 -4.80 -0.15 3.07
C THR A 67 -6.08 -0.32 3.90
N LEU A 68 -7.05 0.60 3.79
CA LEU A 68 -8.33 0.50 4.51
C LEU A 68 -9.13 -0.72 4.07
N LEU A 69 -9.23 -0.99 2.76
CA LEU A 69 -9.93 -2.17 2.24
C LEU A 69 -9.28 -3.47 2.71
N ILE A 70 -7.94 -3.54 2.76
CA ILE A 70 -7.23 -4.69 3.31
C ILE A 70 -7.62 -4.92 4.77
N PHE A 71 -7.59 -3.88 5.60
CA PHE A 71 -7.97 -4.01 7.02
C PHE A 71 -9.41 -4.49 7.17
N ILE A 72 -10.36 -3.85 6.47
CA ILE A 72 -11.77 -4.22 6.53
C ILE A 72 -11.97 -5.69 6.14
N LEU A 73 -11.38 -6.12 5.02
CA LEU A 73 -11.61 -7.45 4.48
C LEU A 73 -10.86 -8.54 5.26
N VAL A 74 -9.66 -8.26 5.76
CA VAL A 74 -8.92 -9.19 6.61
C VAL A 74 -9.62 -9.34 7.96
N SER A 75 -10.07 -8.27 8.59
CA SER A 75 -10.86 -8.34 9.83
C SER A 75 -12.20 -9.05 9.62
N ALA A 76 -12.82 -8.91 8.44
CA ALA A 76 -14.03 -9.66 8.07
C ALA A 76 -13.76 -11.08 7.53
N GLN A 77 -12.49 -11.53 7.50
CA GLN A 77 -12.06 -12.83 6.95
C GLN A 77 -12.46 -13.06 5.47
N GLN A 78 -12.66 -11.99 4.70
CA GLN A 78 -13.07 -12.01 3.29
C GLN A 78 -11.88 -12.01 2.33
N PHE A 79 -11.04 -13.06 2.41
CA PHE A 79 -9.83 -13.16 1.58
C PHE A 79 -10.12 -13.25 0.07
N SER A 80 -11.23 -13.88 -0.32
CA SER A 80 -11.65 -13.93 -1.73
C SER A 80 -11.98 -12.55 -2.29
N ALA A 81 -12.71 -11.72 -1.52
CA ALA A 81 -13.01 -10.35 -1.93
C ALA A 81 -11.74 -9.50 -2.03
N LEU A 82 -10.80 -9.68 -1.08
CA LEU A 82 -9.52 -9.01 -1.12
C LEU A 82 -8.73 -9.38 -2.39
N ALA A 83 -8.64 -10.67 -2.72
CA ALA A 83 -7.98 -11.14 -3.93
C ALA A 83 -8.60 -10.55 -5.20
N ILE A 84 -9.93 -10.47 -5.28
CA ILE A 84 -10.65 -9.86 -6.41
C ILE A 84 -10.30 -8.38 -6.55
N ILE A 85 -10.38 -7.60 -5.47
CA ILE A 85 -10.11 -6.15 -5.52
C ILE A 85 -8.66 -5.87 -5.94
N ILE A 86 -7.70 -6.59 -5.37
CA ILE A 86 -6.29 -6.45 -5.74
C ILE A 86 -6.08 -6.85 -7.21
N GLY A 87 -6.69 -7.96 -7.66
CA GLY A 87 -6.62 -8.41 -9.04
C GLY A 87 -7.18 -7.38 -10.02
N VAL A 88 -8.37 -6.84 -9.75
CA VAL A 88 -9.00 -5.79 -10.56
C VAL A 88 -8.13 -4.53 -10.61
N LYS A 89 -7.53 -4.12 -9.49
CA LYS A 89 -6.61 -2.98 -9.47
C LYS A 89 -5.41 -3.21 -10.41
N GLN A 90 -4.79 -4.38 -10.37
CA GLN A 90 -3.67 -4.71 -11.25
C GLN A 90 -4.11 -4.73 -12.73
N PHE A 91 -5.30 -5.25 -13.01
CA PHE A 91 -5.85 -5.28 -14.35
C PHE A 91 -6.09 -3.87 -14.93
N VAL A 92 -6.75 -3.00 -14.17
CA VAL A 92 -7.02 -1.60 -14.58
C VAL A 92 -5.72 -0.79 -14.74
N ARG A 93 -4.66 -1.13 -13.98
CA ARG A 93 -3.36 -0.46 -14.03
C ARG A 93 -2.33 -1.19 -14.92
N SER A 94 -2.75 -2.19 -15.67
CA SER A 94 -1.86 -3.05 -16.48
C SER A 94 -0.94 -2.25 -17.42
N ASP A 95 -1.46 -1.24 -18.10
CA ASP A 95 -0.66 -0.37 -18.99
C ASP A 95 0.49 0.35 -18.27
N LYS A 96 0.22 0.88 -17.07
CA LYS A 96 1.24 1.55 -16.26
C LYS A 96 2.25 0.56 -15.67
N ILE A 97 1.80 -0.64 -15.31
CA ILE A 97 2.67 -1.72 -14.84
C ILE A 97 3.63 -2.15 -15.93
N GLN A 98 3.19 -2.22 -17.20
CA GLN A 98 4.09 -2.52 -18.32
C GLN A 98 5.17 -1.45 -18.50
N GLN A 99 4.85 -0.17 -18.27
CA GLN A 99 5.81 0.93 -18.39
C GLN A 99 6.84 0.97 -17.24
N ASN A 100 6.41 0.71 -16.00
CA ASN A 100 7.28 0.74 -14.82
C ASN A 100 6.91 -0.38 -13.83
N PRO A 101 7.22 -1.65 -14.15
CA PRO A 101 6.75 -2.80 -13.38
C PRO A 101 7.32 -2.78 -11.95
N SER A 102 8.61 -2.48 -11.81
CA SER A 102 9.28 -2.42 -10.52
C SER A 102 8.68 -1.38 -9.56
N TYR A 103 8.02 -0.33 -10.07
CA TYR A 103 7.38 0.65 -9.21
C TYR A 103 5.94 0.25 -8.84
N TYR A 104 5.12 -0.05 -9.84
CA TYR A 104 3.69 -0.28 -9.61
C TYR A 104 3.39 -1.67 -9.03
N LEU A 105 4.08 -2.70 -9.51
CA LEU A 105 3.87 -4.07 -9.03
C LEU A 105 4.46 -4.23 -7.62
N LEU A 106 5.74 -3.89 -7.44
CA LEU A 106 6.41 -3.98 -6.15
C LEU A 106 5.74 -3.08 -5.10
N GLY A 107 5.31 -1.87 -5.50
CA GLY A 107 4.57 -0.98 -4.62
C GLY A 107 3.27 -1.60 -4.11
N THR A 108 2.51 -2.26 -5.00
CA THR A 108 1.29 -2.98 -4.59
C THR A 108 1.62 -4.15 -3.68
N LEU A 109 2.59 -4.99 -4.04
CA LEU A 109 2.96 -6.16 -3.22
C LEU A 109 3.45 -5.75 -1.83
N CYS A 110 4.23 -4.66 -1.74
CA CYS A 110 4.72 -4.11 -0.49
C CYS A 110 3.57 -3.60 0.39
N ASN A 111 2.65 -2.81 -0.16
CA ASN A 111 1.46 -2.34 0.56
C ASN A 111 0.58 -3.50 1.03
N LEU A 112 0.27 -4.45 0.14
CA LEU A 112 -0.52 -5.62 0.46
C LEU A 112 0.10 -6.42 1.61
N THR A 113 1.41 -6.68 1.54
CA THR A 113 2.12 -7.46 2.56
C THR A 113 2.10 -6.76 3.91
N ILE A 114 2.49 -5.48 3.96
CA ILE A 114 2.59 -4.73 5.22
C ILE A 114 1.20 -4.55 5.84
N ALA A 115 0.20 -4.13 5.06
CA ALA A 115 -1.15 -3.93 5.56
C ALA A 115 -1.79 -5.25 6.05
N THR A 116 -1.59 -6.36 5.33
CA THR A 116 -2.10 -7.67 5.75
C THR A 116 -1.47 -8.13 7.06
N LEU A 117 -0.14 -8.00 7.21
CA LEU A 117 0.55 -8.34 8.45
C LEU A 117 0.00 -7.53 9.63
N PHE A 118 -0.12 -6.22 9.48
CA PHE A 118 -0.65 -5.37 10.54
C PHE A 118 -2.12 -5.66 10.85
N ALA A 119 -2.95 -5.94 9.85
CA ALA A 119 -4.36 -6.30 10.05
C ALA A 119 -4.50 -7.62 10.83
N LEU A 120 -3.69 -8.63 10.51
CA LEU A 120 -3.66 -9.90 11.26
C LEU A 120 -3.19 -9.69 12.70
N THR A 121 -2.14 -8.90 12.91
CA THR A 121 -1.66 -8.55 14.25
C THR A 121 -2.73 -7.78 15.04
N ALA A 122 -3.42 -6.83 14.41
CA ALA A 122 -4.51 -6.09 15.03
C ALA A 122 -5.64 -7.03 15.48
N ASN A 123 -6.07 -7.95 14.60
CA ASN A 123 -7.10 -8.94 14.93
C ASN A 123 -6.69 -9.83 16.12
N GLN A 124 -5.43 -10.26 16.17
CA GLN A 124 -4.91 -11.04 17.29
C GLN A 124 -4.91 -10.24 18.60
N LEU A 125 -4.48 -8.97 18.56
CA LEU A 125 -4.49 -8.10 19.74
C LEU A 125 -5.91 -7.83 20.23
N THR A 126 -6.86 -7.55 19.33
CA THR A 126 -8.27 -7.34 19.72
C THR A 126 -8.93 -8.59 20.29
N ALA A 127 -8.40 -9.79 20.03
CA ALA A 127 -8.89 -11.02 20.64
C ALA A 127 -8.37 -11.23 22.08
N LEU A 128 -7.36 -10.46 22.50
CA LEU A 128 -6.76 -10.54 23.84
C LEU A 128 -7.36 -9.54 24.84
N TYR A 129 -8.06 -8.52 24.36
CA TYR A 129 -8.67 -7.43 25.15
C TYR A 129 -10.20 -7.50 25.08
#